data_AF-A0A329UJX6-F1
#
_entry.id   AF-A0A329UJX6-F1
#
_cell.length_a   1.000
_cell.length_b   1.000
_cell.length_c   1.000
_cell.angle_alpha   90.00
_cell.angle_beta   90.00
_cell.angle_gamma   90.00
#
_symmetry.space_group_name_H-M   'P 1'
#
loop_
_entity.id
_entity.type
_entity.pdbx_description
1 polymer ?
#
loop_
_entity_poly.entity_id
_entity_poly.type
_entity_poly.pdbx_seq_one_letter_code
_entity_poly.pdbx_strand_id
1 'polypeptide(L)'
;MNYPVAYAVIPEEEKTYIVGSGDVQYEKLFNYFIGDFLRDTVKSDVRNAIWNSAKQSSFTPIANWFKNVDDMGVIAHLGYFYGFWHIWRDVKGYLG
;
A
#
# COMPACT_ATOMS: atom_id res chain seq x y z
N MET A 1 2.21 -6.17 -14.65
CA MET A 1 1.07 -5.86 -13.76
C MET A 1 0.35 -4.67 -14.38
N ASN A 2 -0.89 -4.83 -14.85
CA ASN A 2 -1.72 -3.69 -15.18
C ASN A 2 -2.10 -3.03 -13.85
N TYR A 3 -1.65 -1.79 -13.63
CA TYR A 3 -2.25 -0.95 -12.59
C TYR A 3 -3.75 -0.89 -12.89
N PRO A 4 -4.63 -1.03 -11.87
CA PRO A 4 -6.05 -0.88 -12.10
C PRO A 4 -6.31 0.48 -12.72
N VAL A 5 -7.15 0.52 -13.75
CA VAL A 5 -7.67 1.73 -14.39
C VAL A 5 -8.44 2.64 -13.37
N ALA A 6 -8.59 2.20 -12.13
CA ALA A 6 -9.40 2.81 -11.08
C ALA A 6 -8.82 4.07 -10.41
N TYR A 7 -7.59 4.51 -10.73
CA TYR A 7 -7.07 5.85 -10.39
C TYR A 7 -7.09 6.82 -11.59
N ALA A 8 -7.60 6.39 -12.75
CA ALA A 8 -7.39 7.09 -14.02
C ALA A 8 -8.33 8.30 -14.21
N VAL A 9 -9.36 8.48 -13.38
CA VAL A 9 -10.22 9.67 -13.39
C VAL A 9 -10.56 10.08 -11.96
N ILE A 10 -10.10 11.27 -11.56
CA ILE A 10 -10.42 12.00 -10.32
C ILE A 10 -11.42 13.12 -10.66
N PRO A 11 -12.73 12.93 -10.48
CA PRO A 11 -13.76 13.90 -10.85
C PRO A 11 -13.82 15.13 -9.92
N GLU A 12 -14.38 16.27 -10.36
CA GLU A 12 -14.38 17.57 -9.64
C GLU A 12 -15.02 17.51 -8.24
N GLU A 13 -15.84 16.51 -8.06
CA GLU A 13 -16.62 16.18 -6.89
C GLU A 13 -15.86 15.26 -5.91
N GLU A 14 -14.87 14.45 -6.35
CA GLU A 14 -14.01 13.63 -5.46
C GLU A 14 -13.28 14.50 -4.44
N LYS A 15 -13.17 15.78 -4.78
CA LYS A 15 -12.48 16.85 -4.06
C LYS A 15 -13.18 17.34 -2.81
N THR A 16 -14.50 17.28 -2.73
CA THR A 16 -15.25 17.81 -1.58
C THR A 16 -15.38 16.80 -0.45
N TYR A 17 -14.91 15.56 -0.67
CA TYR A 17 -15.13 14.39 0.19
C TYR A 17 -13.97 13.41 0.36
N ILE A 18 -12.78 13.83 0.00
CA ILE A 18 -11.62 13.47 0.83
C ILE A 18 -11.67 14.25 2.17
N VAL A 19 -12.89 14.47 2.67
CA VAL A 19 -13.42 15.61 3.43
C VAL A 19 -14.79 15.13 3.97
N GLY A 20 -15.10 15.46 5.22
CA GLY A 20 -16.35 15.07 5.89
C GLY A 20 -17.37 16.19 5.80
N SER A 21 -18.46 16.04 6.54
CA SER A 21 -19.42 17.11 6.81
C SER A 21 -18.71 18.34 7.41
N GLY A 22 -18.35 19.31 6.57
CA GLY A 22 -17.81 20.61 6.98
C GLY A 22 -16.28 20.77 6.97
N ASP A 23 -15.48 19.70 7.16
CA ASP A 23 -14.02 19.77 7.32
C ASP A 23 -13.21 18.76 6.48
N VAL A 24 -12.01 19.18 6.03
CA VAL A 24 -11.07 18.41 5.18
C VAL A 24 -10.52 17.16 5.91
N GLN A 25 -10.61 15.98 5.28
CA GLN A 25 -10.11 14.71 5.83
C GLN A 25 -8.77 14.37 5.18
N TYR A 26 -7.74 15.09 5.61
CA TYR A 26 -6.36 15.02 5.11
C TYR A 26 -5.78 13.62 5.01
N GLU A 27 -6.14 12.71 5.92
CA GLU A 27 -5.69 11.31 5.87
C GLU A 27 -6.23 10.58 4.64
N LYS A 28 -7.52 10.77 4.32
CA LYS A 28 -8.12 10.18 3.12
C LYS A 28 -7.50 10.80 1.86
N LEU A 29 -7.20 12.10 1.91
CA LEU A 29 -6.57 12.85 0.81
C LEU A 29 -5.19 12.28 0.51
N PHE A 30 -4.42 12.05 1.57
CA PHE A 30 -3.13 11.41 1.49
C PHE A 30 -3.23 9.97 0.95
N ASN A 31 -4.20 9.19 1.41
CA ASN A 31 -4.38 7.82 0.94
C ASN A 31 -4.69 7.74 -0.54
N TYR A 32 -5.61 8.59 -0.97
CA TYR A 32 -5.99 8.70 -2.36
C TYR A 32 -4.80 9.05 -3.27
N PHE A 33 -3.96 10.00 -2.86
CA PHE A 33 -2.82 10.44 -3.67
C PHE A 33 -1.65 9.45 -3.67
N ILE A 34 -1.36 8.83 -2.52
CA ILE A 34 -0.12 8.05 -2.37
C ILE A 34 -0.28 6.84 -1.46
N GLY A 35 -1.13 6.90 -0.43
CA GLY A 35 -1.26 5.79 0.52
C GLY A 35 -1.76 4.49 -0.10
N ASP A 36 -2.71 4.56 -1.02
CA ASP A 36 -3.22 3.40 -1.74
C ASP A 36 -2.17 2.81 -2.68
N PHE A 37 -1.40 3.66 -3.35
CA PHE A 37 -0.26 3.24 -4.16
C PHE A 37 0.81 2.52 -3.30
N LEU A 38 1.15 3.07 -2.14
CA LEU A 38 2.11 2.48 -1.21
C LEU A 38 1.61 1.15 -0.66
N ARG A 39 0.34 1.09 -0.26
CA ARG A 39 -0.35 -0.14 0.16
C ARG A 39 -0.25 -1.22 -0.91
N ASP A 40 -0.58 -0.88 -2.15
CA ASP A 40 -0.63 -1.83 -3.26
C ASP A 40 0.77 -2.31 -3.65
N THR A 41 1.78 -1.43 -3.56
CA THR A 41 3.20 -1.78 -3.72
C THR A 41 3.62 -2.83 -2.70
N VAL A 42 3.38 -2.57 -1.41
CA VAL A 42 3.71 -3.52 -0.33
C VAL A 42 2.95 -4.84 -0.50
N LYS A 43 1.64 -4.80 -0.80
CA LYS A 43 0.82 -5.99 -1.05
C LYS A 43 1.41 -6.84 -2.18
N SER A 44 1.80 -6.19 -3.28
CA SER A 44 2.40 -6.84 -4.45
C SER A 44 3.70 -7.55 -4.10
N ASP A 45 4.62 -6.86 -3.43
CA ASP A 45 5.93 -7.39 -3.07
C ASP A 45 5.83 -8.57 -2.11
N VAL A 46 5.05 -8.42 -1.04
CA VAL A 46 4.81 -9.49 -0.05
C VAL A 46 4.20 -10.70 -0.73
N ARG A 47 3.19 -10.51 -1.59
CA ARG A 47 2.55 -11.61 -2.33
C ARG A 47 3.55 -12.31 -3.24
N ASN A 48 4.37 -11.57 -3.98
CA ASN A 48 5.39 -12.12 -4.86
C ASN A 48 6.43 -12.92 -4.07
N ALA A 49 6.88 -12.41 -2.92
CA ALA A 49 7.82 -13.11 -2.05
C ALA A 49 7.23 -14.43 -1.54
N ILE A 50 6.01 -14.40 -0.99
CA ILE A 50 5.32 -15.58 -0.48
C ILE A 50 5.10 -16.61 -1.59
N TRP A 51 4.59 -16.18 -2.75
CA TRP A 51 4.29 -17.06 -3.87
C TRP A 51 5.54 -17.73 -4.43
N ASN A 52 6.62 -16.97 -4.60
CA ASN A 52 7.89 -17.52 -5.07
C ASN A 52 8.50 -18.46 -4.02
N SER A 53 8.35 -18.15 -2.73
CA SER A 53 8.77 -19.05 -1.65
C SER A 53 8.02 -20.37 -1.69
N ALA A 54 6.70 -20.35 -1.87
CA ALA A 54 5.90 -21.56 -2.01
C ALA A 54 6.29 -22.37 -3.25
N LYS A 55 6.45 -21.72 -4.41
CA LYS A 55 6.88 -22.36 -5.66
C LYS A 55 8.24 -23.03 -5.55
N GLN A 56 9.17 -22.39 -4.86
CA GLN A 56 10.54 -22.89 -4.70
C GLN A 56 10.70 -23.81 -3.49
N SER A 57 9.64 -23.99 -2.69
CA SER A 57 9.70 -24.68 -1.39
C SER A 57 10.86 -24.18 -0.51
N SER A 58 11.08 -22.85 -0.51
CA SER A 58 12.22 -22.22 0.15
C SER A 58 11.86 -20.86 0.73
N PHE A 59 12.47 -20.50 1.86
CA PHE A 59 12.34 -19.16 2.46
C PHE A 59 13.25 -18.10 1.82
N THR A 60 14.09 -18.46 0.86
CA THR A 60 15.01 -17.51 0.21
C THR A 60 14.31 -16.29 -0.40
N PRO A 61 13.18 -16.42 -1.14
CA PRO A 61 12.46 -15.26 -1.66
C PRO A 61 11.95 -14.31 -0.57
N ILE A 62 11.42 -14.83 0.53
CA ILE A 62 11.00 -14.02 1.69
C ILE A 62 12.21 -13.34 2.35
N ALA A 63 13.32 -14.06 2.55
CA ALA A 63 14.53 -13.48 3.15
C ALA A 63 15.13 -12.37 2.29
N ASN A 64 15.13 -12.54 0.97
CA ASN A 64 15.60 -11.51 0.04
C ASN A 64 14.66 -10.30 0.01
N TRP A 65 13.35 -10.52 0.10
CA TRP A 65 12.41 -9.43 0.26
C TRP A 65 12.69 -8.60 1.52
N PHE A 66 12.93 -9.23 2.68
CA PHE A 66 13.30 -8.50 3.90
C PHE A 66 14.60 -7.69 3.74
N LYS A 67 15.63 -8.26 3.11
CA LYS A 67 16.88 -7.53 2.81
C LYS A 67 16.62 -6.33 1.90
N ASN A 68 15.81 -6.51 0.86
CA ASN A 68 15.47 -5.42 -0.05
C ASN A 68 14.72 -4.29 0.66
N VAL A 69 13.90 -4.62 1.67
CA VAL A 69 13.29 -3.60 2.54
C VAL A 69 14.38 -2.91 3.33
N ASP A 70 15.23 -3.64 4.06
CA ASP A 70 16.33 -3.09 4.89
C ASP A 70 17.35 -2.23 4.10
N ASP A 71 17.55 -2.53 2.82
CA ASP A 71 18.43 -1.78 1.93
C ASP A 71 17.76 -0.52 1.33
N MET A 72 16.46 -0.28 1.59
CA MET A 72 15.76 0.90 1.07
C MET A 72 16.34 2.20 1.66
N GLY A 73 16.44 3.23 0.81
CA GLY A 73 16.66 4.59 1.30
C GLY A 73 15.55 5.03 2.27
N VAL A 74 15.87 5.92 3.20
CA VAL A 74 14.98 6.34 4.31
C VAL A 74 13.57 6.73 3.83
N ILE A 75 13.46 7.45 2.71
CA ILE A 75 12.16 7.88 2.16
C ILE A 75 11.33 6.70 1.65
N ALA A 76 11.96 5.76 0.95
CA ALA A 76 11.29 4.56 0.46
C ALA A 76 10.83 3.67 1.62
N HIS A 77 11.67 3.53 2.65
CA HIS A 77 11.35 2.84 3.90
C HIS A 77 10.09 3.41 4.57
N LEU A 78 10.01 4.74 4.73
CA LEU A 78 8.84 5.39 5.32
C LEU A 78 7.56 5.13 4.51
N GLY A 79 7.64 5.21 3.18
CA GLY A 79 6.54 4.86 2.30
C GLY A 79 6.12 3.39 2.44
N TYR A 80 7.09 2.48 2.57
CA TYR A 80 6.86 1.05 2.76
C TYR A 80 6.15 0.75 4.08
N PHE A 81 6.59 1.37 5.18
CA PHE A 81 5.92 1.26 6.47
C PHE A 81 4.51 1.86 6.45
N TYR A 82 4.32 2.99 5.76
CA TYR A 82 2.99 3.56 5.58
C TYR A 82 2.07 2.59 4.82
N GLY A 83 2.56 1.98 3.74
CA GLY A 83 1.84 0.96 3.00
C GLY A 83 1.43 -0.21 3.89
N PHE A 84 2.35 -0.71 4.74
CA PHE A 84 2.03 -1.74 5.74
C PHE A 84 0.97 -1.32 6.74
N TRP A 85 1.10 -0.11 7.31
CA TRP A 85 0.12 0.43 8.24
C TRP A 85 -1.26 0.57 7.58
N HIS A 86 -1.31 0.97 6.31
CA HIS A 86 -2.55 1.06 5.55
C HIS A 86 -3.19 -0.31 5.32
N ILE A 87 -2.38 -1.33 4.96
CA ILE A 87 -2.86 -2.72 4.87
C ILE A 87 -3.45 -3.15 6.21
N TRP A 88 -2.74 -2.90 7.31
CA TRP A 88 -3.19 -3.29 8.65
C TRP A 88 -4.48 -2.58 9.05
N ARG A 89 -4.62 -1.29 8.73
CA ARG A 89 -5.85 -0.53 8.96
C ARG A 89 -7.02 -1.13 8.17
N ASP A 90 -6.82 -1.47 6.90
CA ASP A 90 -7.84 -2.14 6.09
C ASP A 90 -8.24 -3.48 6.73
N VAL A 91 -7.27 -4.33 7.11
CA VAL A 91 -7.51 -5.64 7.75
C VAL A 91 -8.26 -5.48 9.08
N LYS A 92 -7.87 -4.53 9.92
CA LYS A 92 -8.58 -4.24 11.16
C LYS A 92 -10.03 -3.80 10.92
N GLY A 93 -10.28 -3.03 9.86
CA GLY A 93 -11.63 -2.67 9.44
C GLY A 93 -12.49 -3.88 9.07
N TYR A 94 -11.90 -4.96 8.54
CA TYR A 94 -12.61 -6.21 8.24
C TYR A 94 -12.82 -7.14 9.45
N LEU A 95 -12.00 -7.01 10.49
CA LEU A 95 -12.07 -7.81 11.71
C LEU A 95 -12.94 -7.16 12.81
N GLY A 96 -13.50 -5.97 12.52
CA GLY A 96 -14.43 -5.23 13.38
C GLY A 96 -15.88 -5.56 13.10
#